data_AF-A0A8H5EBM4-F1
#
_entry.id   AF-A0A8H5EBM4-F1
#
_cell.length_a   1.000
_cell.length_b   1.000
_cell.length_c   1.000
_cell.angle_alpha   90.00
_cell.angle_beta   90.00
_cell.angle_gamma   90.00
#
_symmetry.space_group_name_H-M   'P 1'
#
loop_
_entity.id
_entity.type
_entity.pdbx_description
1 polymer ?
#
loop_
_entity_poly.entity_id
_entity_poly.type
_entity_poly.pdbx_seq_one_letter_code
_entity_poly.pdbx_strand_id
1 'polypeptide(L)'
;MDSSLWYLIALAGIFFLSLILWLLSSIIPNLHNRFMRHVTYPLFLRRRRAWDSITRLQACLIFFFFAANLVVIFAPFNGVDWRQIERRAAFTAGVNAIPLCLGGRMGPVVQMLNIHRTSYLLFHHWVGRIAVLEAVSHAIIVLLHRPKTGTLVTSGWVAFAGFLGSLVLSFWLPRHFLGRWFLLSHRAIALTGVGALFWHALAVSQISHQAVAFWHPPDDVDPEGKSSNVSFLLSHCTANVAALSVLQTGQRILLDGPFGQRLEPHSYENVILLAKGMGIAGILPLALGLAERRQHDNRIRAELQRLTQRSQSLLREEGSADLDDRATIARERAEVAKQRITLSRKPLFRDATKKIDLFWSLESNSQMDLVADQLRSLQQLDPDNSFLVVWCGYPYPRTGEAPFQPISTFWMCLEPSPQRKAFDELIIGKIGEERKKLQGPCGNGDFTSRVREGTIRSIEDMSITFVETEYRPAGIETVPINEAFGHELLRERQRRKRTQRTSQDTEMRNLTDRVSYASAYSEEFSTVRL
;
A
#
# COMPACT_ATOMS: atom_id res chain seq x y z
N MET A 1 7.73 -9.67 -13.30
CA MET A 1 8.06 -8.94 -14.54
C MET A 1 7.83 -7.48 -14.24
N ASP A 2 8.91 -6.70 -14.28
CA ASP A 2 8.87 -5.32 -13.83
C ASP A 2 8.17 -4.44 -14.86
N SER A 3 7.52 -3.38 -14.39
CA SER A 3 6.78 -2.44 -15.24
C SER A 3 7.67 -1.81 -16.32
N SER A 4 8.94 -1.56 -16.00
CA SER A 4 9.99 -1.09 -16.92
C SER A 4 10.16 -1.99 -18.15
N LEU A 5 10.08 -3.31 -17.99
CA LEU A 5 10.27 -4.27 -19.08
C LEU A 5 9.09 -4.26 -20.07
N TRP A 6 7.86 -4.01 -19.59
CA TRP A 6 6.70 -3.80 -20.46
C TRP A 6 6.82 -2.50 -21.28
N TYR A 7 7.30 -1.41 -20.68
CA TYR A 7 7.57 -0.17 -21.42
C TYR A 7 8.68 -0.36 -22.46
N LEU A 8 9.74 -1.10 -22.14
CA LEU A 8 10.83 -1.41 -23.07
C LEU A 8 10.33 -2.23 -24.27
N ILE A 9 9.51 -3.27 -24.03
CA ILE A 9 8.89 -4.08 -25.09
C ILE A 9 7.97 -3.22 -25.96
N ALA A 10 7.17 -2.32 -25.38
CA ALA A 10 6.30 -1.42 -26.14
C ALA A 10 7.10 -0.45 -27.03
N LEU A 11 8.16 0.17 -26.49
CA LEU A 11 9.07 1.06 -27.23
C LEU A 11 9.79 0.32 -28.36
N ALA A 12 10.35 -0.86 -28.09
CA ALA A 12 10.97 -1.70 -29.10
C ALA A 12 9.96 -2.08 -30.20
N GLY A 13 8.74 -2.47 -29.83
CA GLY A 13 7.66 -2.78 -30.76
C GLY A 13 7.32 -1.61 -31.70
N ILE A 14 7.21 -0.39 -31.15
CA ILE A 14 6.97 0.83 -31.95
C ILE A 14 8.14 1.13 -32.89
N PHE A 15 9.38 0.98 -32.41
CA PHE A 15 10.59 1.18 -33.22
C PHE A 15 10.68 0.18 -34.37
N PHE A 16 10.54 -1.12 -34.10
CA PHE A 16 10.58 -2.16 -35.13
C PHE A 16 9.41 -2.06 -36.11
N LEU A 17 8.20 -1.73 -35.65
CA LEU A 17 7.06 -1.48 -36.54
C LEU A 17 7.33 -0.30 -37.48
N SER A 18 7.89 0.79 -36.97
CA SER A 18 8.26 1.97 -37.76
C SER A 18 9.35 1.64 -38.79
N LEU A 19 10.37 0.88 -38.40
CA LEU A 19 11.44 0.39 -39.27
C LEU A 19 10.91 -0.53 -40.38
N ILE A 20 10.00 -1.46 -40.04
CA ILE A 20 9.34 -2.34 -41.02
C ILE A 20 8.51 -1.54 -42.02
N LEU A 21 7.74 -0.55 -41.56
CA LEU A 21 6.94 0.31 -42.45
C LEU A 21 7.83 1.16 -43.38
N TRP A 22 8.97 1.64 -42.89
CA TRP A 22 9.96 2.39 -43.68
C TRP A 22 10.70 1.49 -44.69
N LEU A 23 11.09 0.28 -44.31
CA LEU A 23 11.69 -0.70 -45.23
C LEU A 23 10.68 -1.11 -46.32
N LEU A 24 9.44 -1.39 -45.95
CA LEU A 24 8.37 -1.73 -46.90
C LEU A 24 8.09 -0.56 -47.87
N SER A 25 8.08 0.69 -47.41
CA SER A 25 7.85 1.84 -48.28
C SER A 25 9.04 2.14 -49.21
N SER A 26 10.26 1.81 -48.77
CA SER A 26 11.48 1.95 -49.57
C SER A 26 11.66 0.84 -50.61
N ILE A 27 11.24 -0.40 -50.31
CA ILE A 27 11.37 -1.56 -51.20
C ILE A 27 10.21 -1.66 -52.21
N ILE A 28 9.00 -1.23 -51.83
CA ILE A 28 7.80 -1.42 -52.66
C ILE A 28 7.35 -0.08 -53.27
N PRO A 29 7.72 0.22 -54.53
CA PRO A 29 7.24 1.42 -55.21
C PRO A 29 5.71 1.40 -55.29
N ASN A 30 5.09 2.56 -55.02
CA ASN A 30 3.65 2.72 -54.88
C ASN A 30 3.00 1.84 -53.79
N LEU A 31 3.70 1.56 -52.68
CA LEU A 31 3.15 0.84 -51.52
C LEU A 31 1.78 1.39 -51.08
N HIS A 32 1.63 2.71 -51.01
CA HIS A 32 0.36 3.35 -50.68
C HIS A 32 -0.79 2.89 -51.59
N ASN A 33 -0.57 2.87 -52.91
CA ASN A 33 -1.59 2.48 -53.88
C ASN A 33 -1.89 0.95 -53.80
N ARG A 34 -0.86 0.12 -53.53
CA ARG A 34 -1.06 -1.31 -53.27
C ARG A 34 -1.83 -1.58 -51.98
N PHE A 35 -1.53 -0.85 -50.91
CA PHE A 35 -2.22 -0.93 -49.62
C PHE A 35 -3.70 -0.53 -49.76
N MET A 36 -3.96 0.61 -50.40
CA MET A 36 -5.32 1.05 -50.70
C MET A 36 -6.11 -0.01 -51.50
N ARG A 37 -5.51 -0.56 -52.57
CA ARG A 37 -6.14 -1.58 -53.44
C ARG A 37 -6.42 -2.93 -52.76
N HIS A 38 -5.58 -3.38 -51.82
CA HIS A 38 -5.67 -4.75 -51.26
C HIS A 38 -6.13 -4.83 -49.79
N VAL A 39 -6.04 -3.72 -49.05
CA VAL A 39 -6.35 -3.65 -47.60
C VAL A 39 -7.49 -2.65 -47.32
N THR A 40 -7.42 -1.42 -47.85
CA THR A 40 -8.40 -0.37 -47.51
C THR A 40 -9.74 -0.52 -48.23
N TYR A 41 -9.74 -0.62 -49.56
CA TYR A 41 -10.95 -0.65 -50.37
C TYR A 41 -11.69 -2.00 -50.46
N PRO A 42 -11.05 -3.19 -50.45
CA PRO A 42 -11.79 -4.43 -50.62
C PRO A 42 -12.68 -4.73 -49.41
N LEU A 43 -13.93 -5.08 -49.70
CA LEU A 43 -14.90 -5.53 -48.71
C LEU A 43 -14.51 -6.93 -48.20
N PHE A 44 -14.52 -7.10 -46.88
CA PHE A 44 -14.40 -8.40 -46.22
C PHE A 44 -15.78 -9.05 -46.07
N LEU A 45 -16.77 -8.29 -45.60
CA LEU A 45 -18.17 -8.71 -45.50
C LEU A 45 -19.06 -7.79 -46.32
N ARG A 46 -19.75 -8.34 -47.32
CA ARG A 46 -20.77 -7.65 -48.11
C ARG A 46 -22.07 -7.61 -47.31
N ARG A 47 -22.69 -6.42 -47.19
CA ARG A 47 -23.90 -6.15 -46.40
C ARG A 47 -24.97 -7.24 -46.60
N ARG A 48 -25.37 -7.91 -45.52
CA ARG A 48 -26.57 -8.76 -45.42
C ARG A 48 -27.54 -8.13 -44.40
N ARG A 49 -28.82 -8.53 -44.39
CA ARG A 49 -29.92 -7.88 -43.63
C ARG A 49 -29.62 -7.46 -42.17
N ALA A 50 -28.73 -8.15 -41.46
CA ALA A 50 -28.37 -7.88 -40.06
C ALA A 50 -27.01 -7.16 -39.84
N TRP A 51 -26.20 -6.94 -40.88
CA TRP A 51 -24.81 -6.46 -40.76
C TRP A 51 -24.47 -5.39 -41.80
N ASP A 52 -23.85 -4.30 -41.36
CA ASP A 52 -23.21 -3.32 -42.26
C ASP A 52 -22.01 -3.93 -43.00
N SER A 53 -21.66 -3.33 -44.13
CA SER A 53 -20.50 -3.75 -44.93
C SER A 53 -19.19 -3.40 -44.21
N ILE A 54 -18.31 -4.38 -44.06
CA ILE A 54 -17.02 -4.24 -43.35
C ILE A 54 -15.88 -4.36 -44.38
N THR A 55 -14.97 -3.39 -44.43
CA THR A 55 -13.73 -3.48 -45.24
C THR A 55 -12.69 -4.38 -44.58
N ARG A 56 -11.70 -4.88 -45.33
CA ARG A 56 -10.61 -5.68 -44.74
C ARG A 56 -9.87 -4.90 -43.64
N LEU A 57 -9.54 -3.63 -43.89
CA LEU A 57 -8.94 -2.75 -42.88
C LEU A 57 -9.79 -2.64 -41.61
N GLN A 58 -11.11 -2.45 -41.72
CA GLN A 58 -12.00 -2.39 -40.56
C GLN A 58 -12.04 -3.72 -39.79
N ALA A 59 -12.07 -4.85 -40.50
CA ALA A 59 -12.02 -6.18 -39.89
C ALA A 59 -10.70 -6.41 -39.13
N CYS A 60 -9.56 -6.02 -39.70
CA CYS A 60 -8.26 -6.08 -39.04
C CYS A 60 -8.21 -5.20 -37.78
N LEU A 61 -8.73 -3.97 -37.83
CA LEU A 61 -8.77 -3.07 -36.67
C LEU A 61 -9.63 -3.65 -35.53
N ILE A 62 -10.79 -4.23 -35.85
CA ILE A 62 -11.65 -4.91 -34.86
C ILE A 62 -10.93 -6.14 -34.27
N PHE A 63 -10.23 -6.93 -35.09
CA PHE A 63 -9.47 -8.09 -34.64
C PHE A 63 -8.34 -7.70 -33.69
N PHE A 64 -7.51 -6.70 -34.04
CA PHE A 64 -6.43 -6.24 -33.17
C PHE A 64 -6.95 -5.60 -31.88
N PHE A 65 -8.06 -4.86 -31.94
CA PHE A 65 -8.72 -4.33 -30.75
C PHE A 65 -9.19 -5.48 -29.83
N PHE A 66 -9.88 -6.48 -30.36
CA PHE A 66 -10.31 -7.65 -29.58
C PHE A 66 -9.12 -8.42 -28.98
N ALA A 67 -8.07 -8.67 -29.77
CA ALA A 67 -6.85 -9.33 -29.30
C ALA A 67 -6.13 -8.54 -28.19
N ALA A 68 -6.09 -7.21 -28.28
CA ALA A 68 -5.50 -6.36 -27.23
C ALA A 68 -6.29 -6.47 -25.91
N ASN A 69 -7.63 -6.47 -25.95
CA ASN A 69 -8.46 -6.67 -24.77
C ASN A 69 -8.24 -8.06 -24.14
N LEU A 70 -8.13 -9.12 -24.96
CA LEU A 70 -7.77 -10.46 -24.46
C LEU A 70 -6.39 -10.47 -23.78
N VAL A 71 -5.38 -9.80 -24.35
CA VAL A 71 -4.05 -9.69 -23.73
C VAL A 71 -4.14 -8.96 -22.37
N VAL A 72 -4.89 -7.86 -22.26
CA VAL A 72 -5.10 -7.15 -20.98
C VAL A 72 -5.74 -8.05 -19.92
N ILE A 73 -6.69 -8.90 -20.31
CA ILE A 73 -7.38 -9.82 -19.39
C ILE A 73 -6.45 -10.97 -18.94
N PHE A 74 -5.73 -11.60 -19.88
CA PHE A 74 -5.01 -12.86 -19.64
C PHE A 74 -3.49 -12.73 -19.39
N ALA A 75 -2.86 -11.54 -19.52
CA ALA A 75 -1.42 -11.39 -19.31
C ALA A 75 -1.05 -11.05 -17.83
N PRO A 76 -0.05 -11.70 -17.21
CA PRO A 76 0.82 -12.73 -17.76
C PRO A 76 0.11 -14.10 -17.83
N PHE A 77 0.39 -14.87 -18.88
CA PHE A 77 -0.19 -16.19 -19.14
C PHE A 77 0.33 -17.30 -18.18
N ASN A 78 0.90 -16.91 -17.03
CA ASN A 78 1.59 -17.79 -16.10
C ASN A 78 0.64 -18.19 -14.96
N GLY A 79 -0.23 -19.17 -15.24
CA GLY A 79 -1.27 -19.63 -14.33
C GLY A 79 -2.61 -18.90 -14.51
N VAL A 80 -3.71 -19.56 -14.15
CA VAL A 80 -5.07 -19.04 -14.30
C VAL A 80 -5.63 -18.68 -12.93
N ASP A 81 -5.49 -17.41 -12.53
CA ASP A 81 -6.26 -16.86 -11.41
C ASP A 81 -7.57 -16.27 -11.93
N TRP A 82 -8.66 -16.98 -11.66
CA TRP A 82 -10.02 -16.58 -12.04
C TRP A 82 -10.44 -15.22 -11.47
N ARG A 83 -9.93 -14.82 -10.28
CA ARG A 83 -10.25 -13.51 -9.69
C ARG A 83 -9.49 -12.38 -10.34
N GLN A 84 -8.23 -12.59 -10.68
CA GLN A 84 -7.46 -11.60 -11.45
C GLN A 84 -8.07 -11.40 -12.85
N ILE A 85 -8.50 -12.49 -13.52
CA ILE A 85 -9.22 -12.45 -14.80
C ILE A 85 -10.54 -11.69 -14.66
N GLU A 86 -11.32 -11.95 -13.60
CA GLU A 86 -12.59 -11.28 -13.31
C GLU A 86 -12.44 -9.77 -13.12
N ARG A 87 -11.50 -9.32 -12.28
CA ARG A 87 -11.21 -7.89 -12.06
C ARG A 87 -10.75 -7.20 -13.34
N ARG A 88 -9.94 -7.87 -14.16
CA ARG A 88 -9.48 -7.31 -15.45
C ARG A 88 -10.57 -7.26 -16.49
N ALA A 89 -11.45 -8.26 -16.57
CA ALA A 89 -12.62 -8.22 -17.44
C ALA A 89 -13.55 -7.05 -17.04
N ALA A 90 -13.78 -6.84 -15.74
CA ALA A 90 -14.55 -5.71 -15.23
C ALA A 90 -13.90 -4.35 -15.57
N PHE A 91 -12.60 -4.21 -15.34
CA PHE A 91 -11.84 -3.00 -15.66
C PHE A 91 -11.87 -2.69 -17.16
N THR A 92 -11.62 -3.71 -17.99
CA THR A 92 -11.58 -3.60 -19.46
C THR A 92 -12.96 -3.23 -20.02
N ALA A 93 -14.03 -3.86 -19.52
CA ALA A 93 -15.41 -3.47 -19.85
C ALA A 93 -15.72 -2.02 -19.47
N GLY A 94 -15.26 -1.57 -18.29
CA GLY A 94 -15.42 -0.19 -17.83
C GLY A 94 -14.69 0.83 -18.71
N VAL A 95 -13.45 0.55 -19.09
CA VAL A 95 -12.68 1.37 -20.05
C VAL A 95 -13.36 1.40 -21.41
N ASN A 96 -13.82 0.25 -21.91
CA ASN A 96 -14.53 0.14 -23.18
C ASN A 96 -15.90 0.82 -23.17
N ALA A 97 -16.52 1.05 -22.01
CA ALA A 97 -17.75 1.82 -21.88
C ALA A 97 -17.56 3.33 -22.14
N ILE A 98 -16.39 3.90 -21.84
CA ILE A 98 -16.09 5.34 -22.01
C ILE A 98 -16.39 5.85 -23.44
N PRO A 99 -15.84 5.26 -24.53
CA PRO A 99 -16.16 5.69 -25.89
C PRO A 99 -17.61 5.42 -26.32
N LEU A 100 -18.33 4.53 -25.65
CA LEU A 100 -19.75 4.28 -25.91
C LEU A 100 -20.61 5.43 -25.36
N CYS A 101 -20.29 5.93 -24.16
CA CYS A 101 -20.96 7.07 -23.53
C CYS A 101 -20.89 8.35 -24.37
N LEU A 102 -19.77 8.58 -25.08
CA LEU A 102 -19.59 9.76 -25.94
C LEU A 102 -20.53 9.76 -27.16
N GLY A 103 -20.85 8.56 -27.68
CA GLY A 103 -21.94 8.30 -28.62
C GLY A 103 -22.05 9.26 -29.82
N GLY A 104 -23.27 9.43 -30.31
CA GLY A 104 -23.58 10.25 -31.49
C GLY A 104 -23.29 11.75 -31.36
N ARG A 105 -22.77 12.24 -30.22
CA ARG A 105 -22.31 13.63 -30.02
C ARG A 105 -20.84 13.84 -30.36
N MET A 106 -20.10 12.78 -30.71
CA MET A 106 -18.74 12.87 -31.25
C MET A 106 -18.61 13.62 -32.59
N GLY A 107 -19.66 14.28 -33.09
CA GLY A 107 -19.67 15.05 -34.34
C GLY A 107 -18.45 15.96 -34.52
N PRO A 108 -18.13 16.87 -33.57
CA PRO A 108 -16.96 17.75 -33.67
C PRO A 108 -15.63 16.99 -33.71
N VAL A 109 -15.47 15.96 -32.87
CA VAL A 109 -14.22 15.16 -32.80
C VAL A 109 -14.03 14.30 -34.05
N VAL A 110 -15.10 13.68 -34.55
CA VAL A 110 -15.13 12.89 -35.78
C VAL A 110 -14.86 13.77 -37.01
N GLN A 111 -15.34 15.02 -37.00
CA GLN A 111 -15.01 16.03 -38.02
C GLN A 111 -13.55 16.49 -37.93
N MET A 112 -13.03 16.80 -36.74
CA MET A 112 -11.62 17.16 -36.53
C MET A 112 -10.64 16.05 -36.93
N LEU A 113 -10.99 14.79 -36.69
CA LEU A 113 -10.18 13.63 -37.06
C LEU A 113 -10.44 13.12 -38.49
N ASN A 114 -11.34 13.77 -39.25
CA ASN A 114 -11.77 13.38 -40.60
C ASN A 114 -12.20 11.90 -40.71
N ILE A 115 -12.83 11.36 -39.66
CA ILE A 115 -13.27 9.96 -39.61
C ILE A 115 -14.65 9.84 -40.26
N HIS A 116 -14.82 8.93 -41.21
CA HIS A 116 -16.14 8.74 -41.83
C HIS A 116 -17.17 8.20 -40.83
N ARG A 117 -18.37 8.79 -40.78
CA ARG A 117 -19.45 8.46 -39.82
C ARG A 117 -19.78 6.96 -39.77
N THR A 118 -19.73 6.26 -40.90
CA THR A 118 -19.98 4.81 -40.95
C THR A 118 -18.90 4.01 -40.21
N SER A 119 -17.64 4.43 -40.26
CA SER A 119 -16.55 3.78 -39.51
C SER A 119 -16.69 4.01 -38.01
N TYR A 120 -17.09 5.22 -37.59
CA TYR A 120 -17.41 5.50 -36.18
C TYR A 120 -18.56 4.63 -35.67
N LEU A 121 -19.67 4.52 -36.42
CA LEU A 121 -20.81 3.69 -36.03
C LEU A 121 -20.46 2.19 -35.99
N LEU A 122 -19.65 1.71 -36.94
CA LEU A 122 -19.14 0.35 -36.92
C LEU A 122 -18.30 0.09 -35.66
N PHE A 123 -17.38 0.99 -35.31
CA PHE A 123 -16.56 0.92 -34.11
C PHE A 123 -17.44 0.89 -32.84
N HIS A 124 -18.39 1.81 -32.71
CA HIS A 124 -19.34 1.86 -31.59
C HIS A 124 -20.11 0.52 -31.41
N HIS A 125 -20.60 -0.08 -32.49
CA HIS A 125 -21.29 -1.38 -32.41
C HIS A 125 -20.37 -2.54 -31.97
N TRP A 126 -19.10 -2.55 -32.37
CA TRP A 126 -18.16 -3.62 -32.03
C TRP A 126 -17.56 -3.47 -30.63
N VAL A 127 -17.17 -2.26 -30.24
CA VAL A 127 -16.76 -1.96 -28.85
C VAL A 127 -17.90 -2.28 -27.88
N GLY A 128 -19.15 -1.94 -28.22
CA GLY A 128 -20.32 -2.28 -27.40
C GLY A 128 -20.54 -3.77 -27.21
N ARG A 129 -20.29 -4.59 -28.24
CA ARG A 129 -20.37 -6.06 -28.12
C ARG A 129 -19.24 -6.61 -27.24
N ILE A 130 -18.03 -6.11 -27.42
CA ILE A 130 -16.84 -6.55 -26.67
C ILE A 130 -17.00 -6.20 -25.18
N ALA A 131 -17.35 -4.95 -24.85
CA ALA A 131 -17.62 -4.51 -23.48
C ALA A 131 -18.72 -5.34 -22.78
N VAL A 132 -19.78 -5.72 -23.51
CA VAL A 132 -20.84 -6.57 -22.95
C VAL A 132 -20.36 -8.02 -22.75
N LEU A 133 -19.55 -8.58 -23.65
CA LEU A 133 -18.96 -9.92 -23.46
C LEU A 133 -18.00 -9.95 -22.27
N GLU A 134 -17.22 -8.89 -22.06
CA GLU A 134 -16.34 -8.71 -20.91
C GLU A 134 -17.15 -8.60 -19.60
N ALA A 135 -18.21 -7.79 -19.59
CA ALA A 135 -19.12 -7.65 -18.44
C ALA A 135 -19.89 -8.94 -18.12
N VAL A 136 -20.31 -9.70 -19.15
CA VAL A 136 -20.90 -11.05 -18.99
C VAL A 136 -19.88 -12.02 -18.36
N SER A 137 -18.63 -11.98 -18.81
CA SER A 137 -17.56 -12.85 -18.29
C SER A 137 -17.28 -12.56 -16.81
N HIS A 138 -17.16 -11.27 -16.45
CA HIS A 138 -17.08 -10.83 -15.04
C HIS A 138 -18.28 -11.31 -14.22
N ALA A 139 -19.51 -11.06 -14.69
CA ALA A 139 -20.73 -11.47 -13.98
C ALA A 139 -20.82 -12.99 -13.76
N ILE A 140 -20.43 -13.81 -14.74
CA ILE A 140 -20.38 -15.27 -14.61
C ILE A 140 -19.36 -15.68 -13.54
N ILE A 141 -18.14 -15.13 -13.55
CA ILE A 141 -17.11 -15.50 -12.57
C ILE A 141 -17.53 -15.06 -11.15
N VAL A 142 -18.15 -13.87 -11.01
CA VAL A 142 -18.73 -13.42 -9.74
C VAL A 142 -19.83 -14.39 -9.26
N LEU A 143 -20.72 -14.85 -10.14
CA LEU A 143 -21.78 -15.80 -9.79
C LEU A 143 -21.26 -17.16 -9.34
N LEU A 144 -20.19 -17.67 -9.97
CA LEU A 144 -19.53 -18.91 -9.54
C LEU A 144 -19.00 -18.81 -8.10
N HIS A 145 -18.60 -17.61 -7.66
CA HIS A 145 -18.17 -17.34 -6.29
C HIS A 145 -19.31 -17.17 -5.26
N ARG A 146 -20.59 -17.33 -5.65
CA ARG A 146 -21.78 -17.28 -4.75
C ARG A 146 -21.82 -16.02 -3.85
N PRO A 147 -21.97 -14.82 -4.44
CA PRO A 147 -21.87 -13.56 -3.70
C PRO A 147 -23.06 -13.37 -2.76
N LYS A 148 -22.82 -12.77 -1.58
CA LYS A 148 -23.89 -12.37 -0.66
C LYS A 148 -24.71 -11.22 -1.25
N THR A 149 -26.03 -11.26 -1.08
CA THR A 149 -26.93 -10.18 -1.50
C THR A 149 -26.64 -8.89 -0.73
N GLY A 150 -26.46 -7.78 -1.46
CA GLY A 150 -26.22 -6.45 -0.88
C GLY A 150 -26.02 -5.40 -1.98
N THR A 151 -25.78 -4.15 -1.58
CA THR A 151 -25.70 -2.97 -2.46
C THR A 151 -24.71 -3.11 -3.63
N LEU A 152 -23.62 -3.84 -3.43
CA LEU A 152 -22.64 -4.14 -4.49
C LEU A 152 -23.23 -5.06 -5.57
N VAL A 153 -23.95 -6.11 -5.17
CA VAL A 153 -24.55 -7.09 -6.09
C VAL A 153 -25.76 -6.49 -6.81
N THR A 154 -26.58 -5.68 -6.13
CA THR A 154 -27.73 -5.02 -6.76
C THR A 154 -27.30 -3.99 -7.81
N SER A 155 -26.32 -3.13 -7.50
CA SER A 155 -25.77 -2.18 -8.47
C SER A 155 -25.13 -2.87 -9.68
N GLY A 156 -24.42 -3.98 -9.46
CA GLY A 156 -23.85 -4.81 -10.54
C GLY A 156 -24.92 -5.39 -11.47
N TRP A 157 -26.01 -5.92 -10.90
CA TRP A 157 -27.14 -6.43 -11.70
C TRP A 157 -27.86 -5.35 -12.51
N VAL A 158 -28.06 -4.16 -11.95
CA VAL A 158 -28.69 -3.04 -12.69
C VAL A 158 -27.78 -2.57 -13.83
N ALA A 159 -26.47 -2.48 -13.60
CA ALA A 159 -25.50 -2.15 -14.65
C ALA A 159 -25.51 -3.22 -15.76
N PHE A 160 -25.42 -4.50 -15.39
CA PHE A 160 -25.49 -5.64 -16.31
C PHE A 160 -26.78 -5.63 -17.16
N ALA A 161 -27.94 -5.45 -16.53
CA ALA A 161 -29.22 -5.37 -17.22
C ALA A 161 -29.29 -4.16 -18.17
N GLY A 162 -28.73 -3.01 -17.79
CA GLY A 162 -28.64 -1.82 -18.63
C GLY A 162 -27.78 -2.04 -19.88
N PHE A 163 -26.57 -2.59 -19.74
CA PHE A 163 -25.70 -2.86 -20.90
C PHE A 163 -26.23 -3.99 -21.79
N LEU A 164 -26.70 -5.10 -21.19
CA LEU A 164 -27.29 -6.22 -21.96
C LEU A 164 -28.57 -5.79 -22.67
N GLY A 165 -29.45 -5.05 -22.00
CA GLY A 165 -30.66 -4.47 -22.59
C GLY A 165 -30.34 -3.52 -23.75
N SER A 166 -29.31 -2.67 -23.61
CA SER A 166 -28.86 -1.79 -24.69
C SER A 166 -28.35 -2.55 -25.92
N LEU A 167 -27.66 -3.68 -25.71
CA LEU A 167 -27.22 -4.58 -26.79
C LEU A 167 -28.40 -5.28 -27.46
N VAL A 168 -29.32 -5.85 -26.67
CA VAL A 168 -30.51 -6.56 -27.16
C VAL A 168 -31.38 -5.63 -28.01
N LEU A 169 -31.63 -4.41 -27.52
CA LEU A 169 -32.40 -3.39 -28.24
C LEU A 169 -31.78 -3.04 -29.61
N SER A 170 -30.46 -3.15 -29.72
CA SER A 170 -29.68 -2.81 -30.93
C SER A 170 -29.70 -3.89 -32.00
N PHE A 171 -30.22 -5.09 -31.72
CA PHE A 171 -30.44 -6.12 -32.74
C PHE A 171 -31.54 -5.72 -33.72
N TRP A 172 -31.49 -6.32 -34.92
CA TRP A 172 -32.38 -5.98 -36.03
C TRP A 172 -33.88 -6.09 -35.66
N LEU A 173 -34.28 -7.15 -34.96
CA LEU A 173 -35.68 -7.38 -34.57
C LEU A 173 -36.24 -6.25 -33.67
N PRO A 174 -35.74 -5.98 -32.45
CA PRO A 174 -36.25 -4.88 -31.63
C PRO A 174 -36.16 -3.52 -32.31
N ARG A 175 -35.04 -3.23 -32.98
CA ARG A 175 -34.84 -1.97 -33.71
C ARG A 175 -35.85 -1.77 -34.85
N HIS A 176 -36.30 -2.85 -35.50
CA HIS A 176 -37.34 -2.79 -36.53
C HIS A 176 -38.71 -2.43 -35.93
N PHE A 177 -39.12 -3.09 -34.83
CA PHE A 177 -40.38 -2.81 -34.14
C PHE A 177 -40.42 -1.44 -33.48
N LEU A 178 -39.33 -1.00 -32.85
CA LEU A 178 -39.27 0.29 -32.14
C LEU A 178 -39.16 1.50 -33.08
N GLY A 179 -38.65 1.32 -34.30
CA GLY A 179 -38.58 2.35 -35.34
C GLY A 179 -37.97 3.67 -34.84
N ARG A 180 -38.82 4.71 -34.69
CA ARG A 180 -38.42 6.06 -34.23
C ARG A 180 -38.05 6.10 -32.74
N TRP A 181 -38.64 5.24 -31.91
CA TRP A 181 -38.41 5.20 -30.46
C TRP A 181 -37.08 4.54 -30.08
N PHE A 182 -36.53 3.68 -30.95
CA PHE A 182 -35.29 2.94 -30.72
C PHE A 182 -34.17 3.83 -30.15
N LEU A 183 -33.92 4.99 -30.76
CA LEU A 183 -32.82 5.88 -30.35
C LEU A 183 -33.05 6.52 -28.98
N LEU A 184 -34.30 6.78 -28.60
CA LEU A 184 -34.64 7.33 -27.28
C LEU A 184 -34.50 6.24 -26.21
N SER A 185 -35.11 5.07 -26.44
CA SER A 185 -35.06 3.93 -25.53
C SER A 185 -33.63 3.43 -25.31
N HIS A 186 -32.82 3.34 -26.38
CA HIS A 186 -31.40 2.96 -26.28
C HIS A 186 -30.61 3.94 -25.40
N ARG A 187 -30.81 5.25 -25.58
CA ARG A 187 -30.14 6.28 -24.76
C ARG A 187 -30.59 6.23 -23.30
N ALA A 188 -31.89 6.05 -23.03
CA ALA A 188 -32.40 5.95 -21.67
C ALA A 188 -31.78 4.76 -20.93
N ILE A 189 -31.84 3.56 -21.52
CA ILE A 189 -31.29 2.33 -20.93
C ILE A 189 -29.77 2.43 -20.77
N ALA A 190 -29.05 3.00 -21.74
CA ALA A 190 -27.61 3.20 -21.65
C ALA A 190 -27.23 4.18 -20.52
N LEU A 191 -27.96 5.29 -20.35
CA LEU A 191 -27.74 6.23 -19.24
C LEU A 191 -27.99 5.56 -17.88
N THR A 192 -29.04 4.75 -17.75
CA THR A 192 -29.30 3.96 -16.54
C THR A 192 -28.16 2.96 -16.27
N GLY A 193 -27.70 2.24 -17.29
CA GLY A 193 -26.58 1.30 -17.17
C GLY A 193 -25.26 1.96 -16.74
N VAL A 194 -24.95 3.14 -17.28
CA VAL A 194 -23.77 3.93 -16.92
C VAL A 194 -23.88 4.51 -15.51
N GLY A 195 -25.06 5.01 -15.11
CA GLY A 195 -25.29 5.47 -13.73
C GLY A 195 -25.17 4.34 -12.71
N ALA A 196 -25.67 3.15 -13.04
CA ALA A 196 -25.51 1.95 -12.22
C ALA A 196 -24.06 1.43 -12.18
N LEU A 197 -23.31 1.54 -13.27
CA LEU A 197 -21.87 1.22 -13.31
C LEU A 197 -21.07 2.17 -12.40
N PHE A 198 -21.40 3.47 -12.42
CA PHE A 198 -20.78 4.46 -11.54
C PHE A 198 -21.10 4.18 -10.06
N TRP A 199 -22.36 3.88 -9.72
CA TRP A 199 -22.74 3.39 -8.40
C TRP A 199 -21.93 2.16 -8.01
N HIS A 200 -21.85 1.16 -8.89
CA HIS A 200 -21.16 -0.09 -8.62
C HIS A 200 -19.66 0.12 -8.33
N ALA A 201 -18.98 0.96 -9.13
CA ALA A 201 -17.59 1.34 -8.89
C ALA A 201 -17.40 2.05 -7.54
N LEU A 202 -18.30 2.96 -7.17
CA LEU A 202 -18.28 3.61 -5.83
C LEU A 202 -18.47 2.57 -4.71
N ALA A 203 -19.42 1.64 -4.85
CA ALA A 203 -19.67 0.59 -3.87
C ALA A 203 -18.46 -0.35 -3.67
N VAL A 204 -17.70 -0.67 -4.73
CA VAL A 204 -16.42 -1.41 -4.61
C VAL A 204 -15.39 -0.59 -3.82
N SER A 205 -15.27 0.71 -4.12
CA SER A 205 -14.28 1.58 -3.49
C SER A 205 -14.51 1.76 -1.97
N GLN A 206 -15.77 1.70 -1.52
CA GLN A 206 -16.14 1.79 -0.11
C GLN A 206 -15.87 0.53 0.72
N ILE A 207 -15.63 -0.63 0.09
CA ILE A 207 -15.42 -1.93 0.76
C ILE A 207 -13.92 -2.33 0.75
N SER A 208 -13.11 -1.63 -0.05
CA SER A 208 -11.69 -1.94 -0.26
C SER A 208 -10.81 -1.03 0.58
N HIS A 209 -10.35 -1.51 1.75
CA HIS A 209 -9.54 -0.72 2.67
C HIS A 209 -8.05 -1.07 2.51
N GLN A 210 -7.21 -0.05 2.35
CA GLN A 210 -5.76 -0.24 2.35
C GLN A 210 -5.28 -0.40 3.79
N ALA A 211 -4.53 -1.47 4.05
CA ALA A 211 -3.94 -1.77 5.35
C ALA A 211 -2.47 -2.13 5.16
N VAL A 212 -1.60 -1.65 6.05
CA VAL A 212 -0.19 -2.06 6.09
C VAL A 212 -0.06 -3.17 7.14
N ALA A 213 0.59 -4.27 6.76
CA ALA A 213 0.97 -5.32 7.68
C ALA A 213 1.95 -4.73 8.70
N PHE A 214 1.53 -4.68 9.96
CA PHE A 214 2.21 -3.96 11.03
C PHE A 214 3.20 -4.84 11.78
N TRP A 215 2.89 -6.11 12.01
CA TRP A 215 3.81 -6.97 12.74
C TRP A 215 3.56 -8.47 12.55
N HIS A 216 4.65 -9.24 12.52
CA HIS A 216 4.67 -10.67 12.80
C HIS A 216 5.99 -11.04 13.51
N PRO A 217 5.99 -11.84 14.59
CA PRO A 217 7.23 -12.34 15.18
C PRO A 217 8.00 -13.26 14.23
N PRO A 218 9.34 -13.32 14.31
CA PRO A 218 10.18 -14.26 13.56
C PRO A 218 10.23 -15.65 14.21
N ASP A 219 9.97 -15.75 15.52
CA ASP A 219 9.83 -17.04 16.21
C ASP A 219 8.55 -17.80 15.79
N ASP A 220 7.54 -17.09 15.26
CA ASP A 220 6.31 -17.63 14.67
C ASP A 220 6.48 -18.06 13.19
N VAL A 221 7.71 -17.99 12.66
CA VAL A 221 8.01 -18.31 11.26
C VAL A 221 8.52 -19.74 11.14
N ASP A 222 7.77 -20.58 10.43
CA ASP A 222 8.15 -21.96 10.11
C ASP A 222 9.54 -22.02 9.44
N PRO A 223 10.25 -23.17 9.49
CA PRO A 223 11.53 -23.37 8.79
C PRO A 223 11.50 -23.07 7.27
N GLU A 224 10.30 -23.01 6.67
CA GLU A 224 10.07 -22.64 5.26
C GLU A 224 9.83 -21.13 5.04
N GLY A 225 9.89 -20.29 6.07
CA GLY A 225 9.68 -18.84 5.96
C GLY A 225 8.21 -18.40 5.99
N LYS A 226 7.29 -19.21 6.55
CA LYS A 226 5.84 -18.93 6.59
C LYS A 226 5.41 -18.50 7.98
N SER A 227 4.64 -17.42 8.10
CA SER A 227 3.96 -17.02 9.34
C SER A 227 2.49 -17.45 9.31
N SER A 228 1.96 -17.87 10.46
CA SER A 228 0.54 -18.20 10.63
C SER A 228 -0.34 -16.98 10.90
N ASN A 229 0.24 -15.89 11.44
CA ASN A 229 -0.47 -14.71 11.92
C ASN A 229 0.08 -13.42 11.28
N VAL A 230 -0.80 -12.47 10.96
CA VAL A 230 -0.45 -11.14 10.41
C VAL A 230 -1.29 -10.06 11.09
N SER A 231 -0.64 -9.12 11.77
CA SER A 231 -1.29 -7.97 12.40
C SER A 231 -1.36 -6.78 11.44
N PHE A 232 -2.41 -5.96 11.52
CA PHE A 232 -2.59 -4.73 10.74
C PHE A 232 -2.96 -3.56 11.67
N LEU A 233 -2.43 -2.36 11.41
CA LEU A 233 -2.93 -1.12 12.05
C LEU A 233 -3.90 -0.40 11.11
N LEU A 234 -5.12 -0.21 11.58
CA LEU A 234 -6.16 0.54 10.89
C LEU A 234 -6.44 1.84 11.65
N SER A 235 -6.18 2.99 11.02
CA SER A 235 -6.54 4.29 11.59
C SER A 235 -8.05 4.52 11.49
N HIS A 236 -8.67 5.13 12.51
CA HIS A 236 -10.08 5.53 12.56
C HIS A 236 -10.43 6.73 11.64
N CYS A 237 -9.80 6.84 10.47
CA CYS A 237 -10.25 7.75 9.42
C CYS A 237 -11.63 7.31 8.88
N THR A 238 -12.43 8.26 8.39
CA THR A 238 -13.83 8.05 7.96
C THR A 238 -14.04 6.86 7.01
N ALA A 239 -13.09 6.60 6.11
CA ALA A 239 -13.12 5.43 5.23
C ALA A 239 -13.03 4.08 5.98
N ASN A 240 -12.20 4.00 7.04
CA ASN A 240 -11.92 2.75 7.75
C ASN A 240 -12.89 2.47 8.91
N VAL A 241 -13.59 3.49 9.42
CA VAL A 241 -14.63 3.30 10.47
C VAL A 241 -15.73 2.34 9.99
N ALA A 242 -16.08 2.37 8.70
CA ALA A 242 -17.02 1.44 8.09
C ALA A 242 -16.48 -0.01 7.97
N ALA A 243 -15.16 -0.20 7.87
CA ALA A 243 -14.55 -1.53 7.95
C ALA A 243 -14.60 -2.06 9.38
N LEU A 244 -14.14 -1.25 10.33
CA LEU A 244 -14.02 -1.60 11.75
C LEU A 244 -15.38 -1.93 12.38
N SER A 245 -16.48 -1.30 11.93
CA SER A 245 -17.83 -1.62 12.41
C SER A 245 -18.44 -2.91 11.84
N VAL A 246 -17.84 -3.50 10.79
CA VAL A 246 -18.34 -4.70 10.10
C VAL A 246 -17.48 -5.93 10.40
N LEU A 247 -16.22 -5.75 10.83
CA LEU A 247 -15.31 -6.85 11.18
C LEU A 247 -15.74 -7.57 12.47
N GLN A 248 -15.93 -8.88 12.38
CA GLN A 248 -16.24 -9.75 13.53
C GLN A 248 -15.22 -10.88 13.67
N THR A 249 -14.93 -11.31 14.90
CA THR A 249 -14.03 -12.43 15.18
C THR A 249 -14.52 -13.71 14.48
N GLY A 250 -13.62 -14.42 13.80
CA GLY A 250 -13.95 -15.61 13.00
C GLY A 250 -14.51 -15.32 11.59
N GLN A 251 -14.69 -14.05 11.21
CA GLN A 251 -15.04 -13.67 9.84
C GLN A 251 -13.86 -13.95 8.88
N ARG A 252 -14.17 -14.54 7.73
CA ARG A 252 -13.20 -14.68 6.64
C ARG A 252 -13.02 -13.34 5.93
N ILE A 253 -11.86 -12.72 6.09
CA ILE A 253 -11.41 -11.56 5.32
C ILE A 253 -10.69 -11.99 4.04
N LEU A 254 -10.75 -11.16 3.00
CA LEU A 254 -9.92 -11.33 1.81
C LEU A 254 -8.73 -10.37 1.91
N LEU A 255 -7.53 -10.94 1.96
CA LEU A 255 -6.28 -10.20 1.83
C LEU A 255 -5.82 -10.25 0.37
N ASP A 256 -5.50 -9.09 -0.19
CA ASP A 256 -4.91 -8.92 -1.52
C ASP A 256 -3.54 -8.27 -1.34
N GLY A 257 -2.50 -8.83 -1.96
CA GLY A 257 -1.09 -8.45 -1.73
C GLY A 257 -0.15 -9.65 -1.62
N PRO A 258 1.13 -9.42 -1.22
CA PRO A 258 1.70 -8.15 -0.79
C PRO A 258 1.96 -7.19 -1.97
N PHE A 259 1.68 -5.90 -1.76
CA PHE A 259 1.96 -4.83 -2.72
C PHE A 259 3.21 -3.98 -2.39
N GLY A 260 3.83 -4.20 -1.23
CA GLY A 260 5.03 -3.48 -0.80
C GLY A 260 6.27 -3.85 -1.63
N GLN A 261 7.20 -2.90 -1.72
CA GLN A 261 8.51 -3.13 -2.33
C GLN A 261 9.46 -3.82 -1.34
N ARG A 262 10.39 -4.64 -1.86
CA ARG A 262 11.48 -5.19 -1.04
C ARG A 262 12.57 -4.13 -0.90
N LEU A 263 12.75 -3.63 0.32
CA LEU A 263 13.74 -2.60 0.66
C LEU A 263 15.11 -3.17 1.07
N GLU A 264 15.14 -4.46 1.41
CA GLU A 264 16.32 -5.23 1.85
C GLU A 264 17.25 -4.48 2.85
N PRO A 265 16.72 -3.85 3.91
CA PRO A 265 17.52 -2.97 4.77
C PRO A 265 18.67 -3.68 5.49
N HIS A 266 18.58 -5.01 5.62
CA HIS A 266 19.61 -5.91 6.16
C HIS A 266 20.92 -5.92 5.36
N SER A 267 20.96 -5.42 4.11
CA SER A 267 22.19 -5.31 3.33
C SER A 267 23.03 -4.07 3.66
N TYR A 268 22.49 -3.11 4.41
CA TYR A 268 23.14 -1.84 4.71
C TYR A 268 23.69 -1.82 6.15
N GLU A 269 24.90 -1.29 6.34
CA GLU A 269 25.52 -1.25 7.67
C GLU A 269 24.84 -0.28 8.64
N ASN A 270 24.43 0.89 8.16
CA ASN A 270 23.73 1.91 8.94
C ASN A 270 22.40 2.21 8.25
N VAL A 271 21.28 2.02 8.95
CA VAL A 271 19.93 2.23 8.41
C VAL A 271 19.27 3.40 9.13
N ILE A 272 18.88 4.44 8.39
CA ILE A 272 18.11 5.56 8.94
C ILE A 272 16.64 5.38 8.50
N LEU A 273 15.76 5.26 9.49
CA LEU A 273 14.34 5.02 9.33
C LEU A 273 13.58 6.29 9.74
N LEU A 274 12.79 6.83 8.82
CA LEU A 274 12.07 8.09 9.01
C LEU A 274 10.56 7.87 8.87
N ALA A 275 9.80 8.29 9.88
CA ALA A 275 8.35 8.21 9.89
C ALA A 275 7.72 9.56 10.24
N LYS A 276 6.55 9.83 9.65
CA LYS A 276 5.66 10.93 10.06
C LYS A 276 4.24 10.39 10.22
N GLY A 277 3.57 10.80 11.30
CA GLY A 277 2.20 10.40 11.60
C GLY A 277 2.01 8.89 11.58
N MET A 278 0.95 8.42 10.91
CA MET A 278 0.66 7.00 10.73
C MET A 278 1.67 6.24 9.84
N GLY A 279 2.62 6.91 9.17
CA GLY A 279 3.68 6.27 8.39
C GLY A 279 4.58 5.34 9.21
N ILE A 280 4.57 5.47 10.54
CA ILE A 280 5.24 4.55 11.47
C ILE A 280 4.80 3.08 11.26
N ALA A 281 3.57 2.84 10.81
CA ALA A 281 3.03 1.50 10.58
C ALA A 281 3.78 0.70 9.51
N GLY A 282 4.48 1.37 8.58
CA GLY A 282 5.35 0.71 7.59
C GLY A 282 6.85 0.71 7.95
N ILE A 283 7.25 1.51 8.94
CA ILE A 283 8.68 1.76 9.28
C ILE A 283 9.11 1.03 10.55
N LEU A 284 8.30 1.06 11.61
CA LEU A 284 8.51 0.29 12.84
C LEU A 284 8.66 -1.24 12.63
N PRO A 285 7.92 -1.89 11.70
CA PRO A 285 8.09 -3.33 11.46
C PRO A 285 9.49 -3.67 10.91
N LEU A 286 10.09 -2.75 10.13
CA LEU A 286 11.45 -2.92 9.62
C LEU A 286 12.49 -2.84 10.75
N ALA A 287 12.31 -1.91 11.69
CA ALA A 287 13.17 -1.76 12.86
C ALA A 287 13.13 -3.01 13.76
N LEU A 288 11.91 -3.48 14.09
CA LEU A 288 11.68 -4.70 14.88
C LEU A 288 12.29 -5.92 14.21
N GLY A 289 11.98 -6.16 12.92
CA GLY A 289 12.47 -7.32 12.19
C GLY A 289 14.00 -7.39 12.14
N LEU A 290 14.70 -6.25 12.00
CA LEU A 290 16.17 -6.22 12.08
C LEU A 290 16.69 -6.45 13.50
N ALA A 291 16.03 -5.87 14.51
CA ALA A 291 16.42 -6.03 15.92
C ALA A 291 16.30 -7.48 16.40
N GLU A 292 15.24 -8.18 16.02
CA GLU A 292 15.05 -9.58 16.38
C GLU A 292 15.92 -10.54 15.56
N ARG A 293 16.15 -10.27 14.27
CA ARG A 293 17.14 -11.03 13.47
C ARG A 293 18.52 -10.96 14.12
N ARG A 294 18.93 -9.78 14.60
CA ARG A 294 20.15 -9.58 15.40
C ARG A 294 20.07 -10.28 16.76
N GLN A 295 18.94 -10.23 17.47
CA GLN A 295 18.79 -10.91 18.77
C GLN A 295 18.86 -12.44 18.64
N HIS A 296 18.22 -13.02 17.61
CA HIS A 296 18.28 -14.44 17.27
C HIS A 296 19.72 -14.90 16.99
N ASP A 297 20.42 -14.18 16.11
CA ASP A 297 21.83 -14.43 15.81
C ASP A 297 22.70 -14.34 17.08
N ASN A 298 22.49 -13.33 17.92
CA ASN A 298 23.21 -13.15 19.18
C ASN A 298 22.90 -14.27 20.19
N ARG A 299 21.64 -14.67 20.34
CA ARG A 299 21.20 -15.77 21.21
C ARG A 299 21.86 -17.09 20.80
N ILE A 300 21.87 -17.41 19.51
CA ILE A 300 22.54 -18.63 18.99
C ILE A 300 24.05 -18.57 19.23
N ARG A 301 24.71 -17.43 18.94
CA ARG A 301 26.16 -17.27 19.15
C ARG A 301 26.55 -17.39 20.63
N ALA A 302 25.82 -16.72 21.52
CA ALA A 302 26.05 -16.77 22.96
C ALA A 302 25.87 -18.19 23.52
N GLU A 303 24.85 -18.91 23.07
CA GLU A 303 24.59 -20.28 23.53
C GLU A 303 25.60 -21.29 22.96
N LEU A 304 26.03 -21.13 21.69
CA LEU A 304 27.17 -21.89 21.14
C LEU A 304 28.46 -21.65 21.93
N GLN A 305 28.72 -20.41 22.38
CA GLN A 305 29.87 -20.06 23.19
C GLN A 305 29.79 -20.71 24.59
N ARG A 306 28.63 -20.67 25.25
CA ARG A 306 28.38 -21.37 26.54
C ARG A 306 28.60 -22.87 26.43
N LEU A 307 28.01 -23.53 25.42
CA LEU A 307 28.20 -24.97 25.17
C LEU A 307 29.67 -25.31 24.88
N THR A 308 30.41 -24.41 24.23
CA THR A 308 31.85 -24.57 24.00
C THR A 308 32.65 -24.47 25.30
N GLN A 309 32.33 -23.49 26.16
CA GLN A 309 32.95 -23.35 27.48
C GLN A 309 32.63 -24.53 28.40
N ARG A 310 31.36 -25.00 28.46
CA ARG A 310 30.97 -26.18 29.24
C ARG A 310 31.66 -27.45 28.73
N SER A 311 31.75 -27.62 27.41
CA SER A 311 32.52 -28.74 26.82
C SER A 311 34.01 -28.70 27.17
N GLN A 312 34.60 -27.52 27.41
CA GLN A 312 35.99 -27.38 27.85
C GLN A 312 36.16 -27.57 29.37
N SER A 313 35.16 -27.21 30.19
CA SER A 313 35.20 -27.48 31.65
C SER A 313 35.10 -28.98 31.91
N LEU A 314 34.12 -29.65 31.31
CA LEU A 314 33.92 -31.10 31.41
C LEU A 314 35.17 -31.88 30.99
N LEU A 315 35.89 -31.42 29.96
CA LEU A 315 37.16 -32.01 29.52
C LEU A 315 38.29 -31.92 30.58
N ARG A 316 38.30 -30.85 31.39
CA ARG A 316 39.26 -30.69 32.48
C ARG A 316 38.84 -31.53 33.69
N GLU A 317 37.55 -31.49 34.02
CA GLU A 317 36.93 -32.28 35.09
C GLU A 317 37.17 -33.79 34.85
N GLU A 318 36.94 -34.30 33.64
CA GLU A 318 37.19 -35.70 33.20
C GLU A 318 38.65 -36.15 33.44
N GLY A 319 39.62 -35.25 33.22
CA GLY A 319 41.04 -35.53 33.44
C GLY A 319 41.42 -35.66 34.92
N SER A 320 40.71 -34.97 35.81
CA SER A 320 40.91 -35.00 37.27
C SER A 320 39.98 -35.94 38.04
N ALA A 321 38.90 -36.41 37.41
CA ALA A 321 37.84 -37.18 38.05
C ALA A 321 38.20 -38.66 38.29
N ASP A 322 37.55 -39.23 39.30
CA ASP A 322 37.67 -40.64 39.68
C ASP A 322 36.93 -41.57 38.70
N LEU A 323 37.13 -42.89 38.81
CA LEU A 323 36.64 -43.85 37.82
C LEU A 323 35.11 -43.85 37.61
N ASP A 324 34.32 -43.63 38.66
CA ASP A 324 32.86 -43.62 38.61
C ASP A 324 32.31 -42.30 38.00
N ASP A 325 32.89 -41.17 38.41
CA ASP A 325 32.52 -39.83 37.92
C ASP A 325 32.82 -39.64 36.43
N ARG A 326 33.91 -40.23 35.92
CA ARG A 326 34.28 -40.16 34.49
C ARG A 326 33.17 -40.64 33.56
N ALA A 327 32.44 -41.70 33.93
CA ALA A 327 31.34 -42.21 33.11
C ALA A 327 30.17 -41.21 33.03
N THR A 328 29.92 -40.47 34.11
CA THR A 328 28.88 -39.42 34.18
C THR A 328 29.30 -38.18 33.38
N ILE A 329 30.54 -37.71 33.55
CA ILE A 329 31.10 -36.56 32.83
C ILE A 329 31.12 -36.83 31.31
N ALA A 330 31.50 -38.04 30.89
CA ALA A 330 31.48 -38.44 29.49
C ALA A 330 30.06 -38.42 28.87
N ARG A 331 29.02 -38.80 29.63
CA ARG A 331 27.62 -38.71 29.20
C ARG A 331 27.16 -37.25 29.05
N GLU A 332 27.45 -36.38 30.03
CA GLU A 332 27.09 -34.96 29.93
C GLU A 332 27.79 -34.31 28.72
N ARG A 333 29.08 -34.60 28.52
CA ARG A 333 29.87 -34.11 27.39
C ARG A 333 29.30 -34.56 26.03
N ALA A 334 28.77 -35.79 25.94
CA ALA A 334 28.10 -36.28 24.73
C ALA A 334 26.79 -35.53 24.45
N GLU A 335 25.99 -35.22 25.48
CA GLU A 335 24.75 -34.44 25.31
C GLU A 335 25.06 -32.97 24.96
N VAL A 336 26.06 -32.34 25.59
CA VAL A 336 26.54 -30.99 25.22
C VAL A 336 27.03 -30.97 23.75
N ALA A 337 27.72 -32.01 23.29
CA ALA A 337 28.12 -32.11 21.89
C ALA A 337 26.92 -32.23 20.93
N LYS A 338 25.91 -33.03 21.27
CA LYS A 338 24.65 -33.18 20.52
C LYS A 338 23.84 -31.89 20.47
N GLN A 339 23.73 -31.18 21.59
CA GLN A 339 23.13 -29.84 21.65
C GLN A 339 23.87 -28.85 20.77
N ARG A 340 25.22 -28.84 20.82
CA ARG A 340 26.04 -27.96 19.98
C ARG A 340 25.87 -28.25 18.49
N ILE A 341 25.83 -29.53 18.08
CA ILE A 341 25.54 -29.94 16.70
C ILE A 341 24.15 -29.45 16.28
N THR A 342 23.13 -29.67 17.12
CA THR A 342 21.75 -29.24 16.85
C THR A 342 21.65 -27.72 16.67
N LEU A 343 22.27 -26.96 17.58
CA LEU A 343 22.28 -25.50 17.54
C LEU A 343 23.08 -24.95 16.35
N SER A 344 24.21 -25.58 16.00
CA SER A 344 25.04 -25.18 14.84
C SER A 344 24.35 -25.37 13.48
N ARG A 345 23.26 -26.15 13.43
CA ARG A 345 22.43 -26.35 12.23
C ARG A 345 21.31 -25.32 12.09
N LYS A 346 21.05 -24.48 13.11
CA LYS A 346 20.05 -23.42 12.98
C LYS A 346 20.55 -22.33 12.01
N PRO A 347 19.70 -21.81 11.13
CA PRO A 347 20.08 -20.71 10.24
C PRO A 347 20.35 -19.43 11.04
N LEU A 348 21.35 -18.68 10.58
CA LEU A 348 21.69 -17.34 11.04
C LEU A 348 21.36 -16.35 9.92
N PHE A 349 20.81 -15.19 10.26
CA PHE A 349 20.44 -14.14 9.30
C PHE A 349 21.66 -13.42 8.74
N ARG A 350 22.69 -13.22 9.57
CA ARG A 350 23.98 -12.59 9.18
C ARG A 350 23.85 -11.21 8.51
N ASP A 351 22.92 -10.41 9.01
CA ASP A 351 22.66 -9.07 8.50
C ASP A 351 23.90 -8.16 8.59
N ALA A 352 24.10 -7.32 7.57
CA ALA A 352 25.20 -6.35 7.56
C ALA A 352 24.95 -5.18 8.54
N THR A 353 23.69 -4.99 8.97
CA THR A 353 23.26 -3.84 9.78
C THR A 353 23.88 -3.85 11.18
N LYS A 354 24.69 -2.82 11.42
CA LYS A 354 25.40 -2.55 12.68
C LYS A 354 24.67 -1.54 13.56
N LYS A 355 23.88 -0.63 12.97
CA LYS A 355 23.11 0.43 13.65
C LYS A 355 21.81 0.79 12.90
N ILE A 356 20.77 1.13 13.66
CA ILE A 356 19.50 1.69 13.17
C ILE A 356 19.18 2.99 13.92
N ASP A 357 18.92 4.07 13.17
CA ASP A 357 18.40 5.33 13.69
C ASP A 357 16.93 5.49 13.26
N LEU A 358 15.98 5.39 14.19
CA LEU A 358 14.54 5.57 13.96
C LEU A 358 14.07 6.94 14.48
N PHE A 359 13.66 7.82 13.55
CA PHE A 359 13.06 9.11 13.88
C PHE A 359 11.59 9.14 13.49
N TRP A 360 10.71 9.45 14.44
CA TRP A 360 9.27 9.50 14.21
C TRP A 360 8.66 10.83 14.68
N SER A 361 8.10 11.58 13.73
CA SER A 361 7.39 12.85 13.97
C SER A 361 5.89 12.58 14.09
N LEU A 362 5.30 12.77 15.27
CA LEU A 362 3.87 12.53 15.52
C LEU A 362 3.03 13.73 15.04
N GLU A 363 1.84 13.45 14.55
CA GLU A 363 0.82 14.45 14.18
C GLU A 363 -0.25 14.61 15.27
N SER A 364 -0.46 13.57 16.08
CA SER A 364 -1.25 13.60 17.31
C SER A 364 -0.57 12.78 18.39
N ASN A 365 -0.61 13.24 19.64
CA ASN A 365 -0.07 12.50 20.78
C ASN A 365 -0.68 11.08 20.91
N SER A 366 -1.95 10.92 20.54
CA SER A 366 -2.67 9.63 20.57
C SER A 366 -2.16 8.59 19.58
N GLN A 367 -1.32 8.98 18.59
CA GLN A 367 -0.67 8.01 17.71
C GLN A 367 0.35 7.15 18.48
N MET A 368 0.91 7.64 19.60
CA MET A 368 1.84 6.87 20.42
C MET A 368 1.18 5.62 21.00
N ASP A 369 -0.04 5.74 21.49
CA ASP A 369 -0.74 4.67 22.23
C ASP A 369 -0.95 3.42 21.35
N LEU A 370 -1.02 3.61 20.02
CA LEU A 370 -1.16 2.55 19.02
C LEU A 370 0.11 1.69 18.83
N VAL A 371 1.28 2.20 19.19
CA VAL A 371 2.59 1.56 18.93
C VAL A 371 3.47 1.44 20.18
N ALA A 372 2.96 1.85 21.35
CA ALA A 372 3.73 1.91 22.59
C ALA A 372 4.24 0.54 23.04
N ASP A 373 3.44 -0.52 22.87
CA ASP A 373 3.88 -1.90 23.16
C ASP A 373 5.02 -2.34 22.26
N GLN A 374 4.95 -2.03 20.97
CA GLN A 374 5.97 -2.39 19.99
C GLN A 374 7.26 -1.59 20.20
N LEU A 375 7.17 -0.32 20.63
CA LEU A 375 8.34 0.46 21.03
C LEU A 375 8.97 -0.06 22.33
N ARG A 376 8.17 -0.56 23.30
CA ARG A 376 8.69 -1.28 24.48
C ARG A 376 9.40 -2.57 24.09
N SER A 377 8.78 -3.39 23.23
CA SER A 377 9.40 -4.60 22.70
C SER A 377 10.72 -4.28 21.99
N LEU A 378 10.73 -3.27 21.12
CA LEU A 378 11.92 -2.80 20.42
C LEU A 378 13.03 -2.37 21.38
N GLN A 379 12.70 -1.70 22.50
CA GLN A 379 13.67 -1.35 23.54
C GLN A 379 14.26 -2.58 24.26
N GLN A 380 13.44 -3.59 24.55
CA GLN A 380 13.89 -4.83 25.18
C GLN A 380 14.83 -5.66 24.30
N LEU A 381 14.86 -5.43 22.98
CA LEU A 381 15.77 -6.11 22.05
C LEU A 381 17.20 -5.57 22.06
N ASP A 382 17.42 -4.33 22.54
CA ASP A 382 18.74 -3.68 22.63
C ASP A 382 18.97 -3.04 24.01
N PRO A 383 19.08 -3.85 25.09
CA PRO A 383 19.25 -3.34 26.46
C PRO A 383 20.53 -2.50 26.64
N ASP A 384 21.57 -2.79 25.86
CA ASP A 384 22.86 -2.10 25.91
C ASP A 384 22.89 -0.80 25.09
N ASN A 385 21.81 -0.47 24.35
CA ASN A 385 21.74 0.66 23.40
C ASN A 385 22.86 0.62 22.34
N SER A 386 23.21 -0.60 21.90
CA SER A 386 24.31 -0.93 20.99
C SER A 386 23.92 -0.90 19.51
N PHE A 387 22.63 -0.84 19.22
CA PHE A 387 22.05 -1.05 17.90
C PHE A 387 21.03 0.02 17.52
N LEU A 388 20.25 0.51 18.49
CA LEU A 388 19.06 1.32 18.25
C LEU A 388 19.21 2.73 18.82
N VAL A 389 18.82 3.72 18.01
CA VAL A 389 18.49 5.08 18.44
C VAL A 389 17.04 5.32 18.02
N VAL A 390 16.16 5.68 18.96
CA VAL A 390 14.73 5.88 18.71
C VAL A 390 14.28 7.20 19.31
N TRP A 391 13.94 8.16 18.45
CA TRP A 391 13.51 9.50 18.84
C TRP A 391 12.08 9.75 18.34
N CYS A 392 11.18 10.09 19.27
CA CYS A 392 9.77 10.37 19.00
C CYS A 392 9.46 11.85 19.29
N GLY A 393 9.02 12.59 18.26
CA GLY A 393 8.69 14.01 18.36
C GLY A 393 7.21 14.23 18.55
N TYR A 394 6.82 14.82 19.67
CA TYR A 394 5.42 15.10 19.97
C TYR A 394 5.00 16.48 19.46
N PRO A 395 3.80 16.63 18.88
CA PRO A 395 3.27 17.92 18.45
C PRO A 395 2.79 18.78 19.64
N TYR A 396 2.39 18.15 20.76
CA TYR A 396 1.91 18.81 21.97
C TYR A 396 2.57 18.21 23.22
N PRO A 397 2.73 18.97 24.33
CA PRO A 397 3.24 18.44 25.60
C PRO A 397 2.41 17.24 26.07
N ARG A 398 3.06 16.27 26.72
CA ARG A 398 2.40 15.03 27.15
C ARG A 398 1.64 15.21 28.46
N THR A 399 0.62 14.35 28.65
CA THR A 399 -0.21 14.29 29.86
C THR A 399 -0.05 12.99 30.64
N GLY A 400 0.70 12.02 30.11
CA GLY A 400 0.96 10.72 30.72
C GLY A 400 2.43 10.33 30.62
N GLU A 401 2.77 9.13 31.10
CA GLU A 401 4.14 8.62 31.11
C GLU A 401 4.72 8.38 29.70
N ALA A 402 6.04 8.25 29.64
CA ALA A 402 6.71 7.87 28.40
C ALA A 402 6.41 6.40 28.04
N PRO A 403 6.27 6.06 26.74
CA PRO A 403 6.02 4.69 26.30
C PRO A 403 7.12 3.71 26.71
N PHE A 404 8.37 4.21 26.80
CA PHE A 404 9.59 3.48 27.15
C PHE A 404 10.33 4.19 28.30
N GLN A 405 11.04 3.41 29.13
CA GLN A 405 11.84 3.91 30.25
C GLN A 405 13.12 3.06 30.43
N PRO A 406 14.25 3.64 30.87
CA PRO A 406 14.47 5.06 31.12
C PRO A 406 14.59 5.87 29.81
N ILE A 407 14.29 7.17 29.88
CA ILE A 407 14.59 8.10 28.78
C ILE A 407 16.11 8.32 28.76
N SER A 408 16.74 8.14 27.61
CA SER A 408 18.19 8.24 27.42
C SER A 408 18.52 9.04 26.15
N THR A 409 19.80 9.27 25.86
CA THR A 409 20.24 9.85 24.57
C THR A 409 19.87 8.99 23.36
N PHE A 410 19.70 7.69 23.58
CA PHE A 410 19.30 6.72 22.56
C PHE A 410 17.78 6.66 22.42
N TRP A 411 17.05 6.74 23.54
CA TRP A 411 15.58 6.64 23.60
C TRP A 411 14.97 7.95 24.08
N MET A 412 14.56 8.82 23.14
CA MET A 412 14.09 10.17 23.43
C MET A 412 12.62 10.38 23.04
N CYS A 413 11.87 11.03 23.93
CA CYS A 413 10.61 11.69 23.59
C CYS A 413 10.84 13.21 23.61
N LEU A 414 10.76 13.85 22.44
CA LEU A 414 11.00 15.28 22.28
C LEU A 414 9.67 16.02 22.25
N GLU A 415 9.37 16.71 23.36
CA GLU A 415 8.23 17.60 23.49
C GLU A 415 8.52 18.99 22.89
N PRO A 416 7.48 19.72 22.44
CA PRO A 416 7.63 21.04 21.84
C PRO A 416 8.03 22.06 22.91
N SER A 417 9.09 22.82 22.65
CA SER A 417 9.61 23.86 23.55
C SER A 417 9.93 25.12 22.75
N PRO A 418 9.58 26.33 23.24
CA PRO A 418 9.84 27.59 22.54
C PRO A 418 11.34 27.91 22.38
N GLN A 419 12.23 27.18 23.08
CA GLN A 419 13.69 27.31 22.97
C GLN A 419 14.32 26.26 22.04
N ARG A 420 13.52 25.32 21.54
CA ARG A 420 13.97 24.16 20.76
C ARG A 420 13.40 24.26 19.35
N LYS A 421 14.22 23.97 18.34
CA LYS A 421 13.76 23.88 16.94
C LYS A 421 12.66 22.85 16.78
N ALA A 422 11.79 23.02 15.78
CA ALA A 422 10.78 22.03 15.42
C ALA A 422 11.42 20.64 15.24
N PHE A 423 10.71 19.58 15.63
CA PHE A 423 11.29 18.22 15.60
C PHE A 423 11.77 17.82 14.20
N ASP A 424 11.03 18.20 13.15
CA ASP A 424 11.41 18.00 11.75
C ASP A 424 12.79 18.66 11.41
N GLU A 425 13.13 19.81 12.01
CA GLU A 425 14.47 20.42 11.88
C GLU A 425 15.54 19.72 12.72
N LEU A 426 15.18 19.18 13.88
CA LEU A 426 16.09 18.40 14.72
C LEU A 426 16.47 17.08 14.07
N ILE A 427 15.54 16.40 13.38
CA ILE A 427 15.84 15.21 12.57
C ILE A 427 16.92 15.57 11.55
N ILE A 428 16.76 16.66 10.80
CA ILE A 428 17.71 17.06 9.75
C ILE A 428 19.05 17.47 10.35
N GLY A 429 19.03 18.17 11.49
CA GLY A 429 20.22 18.44 12.30
C GLY A 429 20.93 17.15 12.71
N LYS A 430 20.19 16.13 13.18
CA LYS A 430 20.73 14.87 13.69
C LYS A 430 21.20 13.91 12.60
N ILE A 431 20.47 13.80 11.49
CA ILE A 431 20.96 13.16 10.25
C ILE A 431 22.25 13.86 9.82
N GLY A 432 22.27 15.19 9.89
CA GLY A 432 23.46 16.01 9.70
C GLY A 432 24.58 15.69 10.70
N GLU A 433 24.29 15.44 11.98
CA GLU A 433 25.27 15.13 13.04
C GLU A 433 25.87 13.73 12.94
N GLU A 434 25.04 12.71 12.73
CA GLU A 434 25.50 11.34 12.48
C GLU A 434 26.35 11.26 11.20
N ARG A 435 26.06 12.12 10.22
CA ARG A 435 26.92 12.34 9.04
C ARG A 435 28.14 13.21 9.36
N LYS A 436 28.05 14.24 10.22
CA LYS A 436 29.09 15.24 10.59
C LYS A 436 30.28 14.71 11.41
N LYS A 437 30.44 13.40 11.52
CA LYS A 437 31.80 12.84 11.55
C LYS A 437 32.59 13.16 10.25
N LEU A 438 31.91 13.63 9.19
CA LEU A 438 32.42 14.31 7.98
C LEU A 438 31.54 15.57 7.68
N GLN A 439 32.13 16.77 7.61
CA GLN A 439 31.46 18.06 7.82
C GLN A 439 30.50 18.57 6.70
N GLY A 440 29.52 19.43 7.06
CA GLY A 440 28.87 20.39 6.13
C GLY A 440 27.40 20.78 6.48
N PRO A 441 26.91 22.05 6.40
CA PRO A 441 25.60 22.42 6.97
C PRO A 441 24.50 23.09 6.07
N CYS A 442 23.25 23.04 6.59
CA CYS A 442 22.08 23.95 6.43
C CYS A 442 20.95 23.68 5.39
N GLY A 443 19.70 23.94 5.84
CA GLY A 443 18.38 23.66 5.19
C GLY A 443 17.85 24.74 4.21
N ASN A 444 16.55 24.90 3.92
CA ASN A 444 15.28 24.35 4.45
C ASN A 444 14.19 24.27 3.34
N GLY A 445 13.01 23.68 3.61
CA GLY A 445 11.80 23.79 2.75
C GLY A 445 11.12 22.49 2.23
N ASP A 446 10.29 21.73 2.98
CA ASP A 446 10.20 21.65 4.44
C ASP A 446 9.83 20.24 5.02
N PHE A 447 9.82 19.13 4.27
CA PHE A 447 10.00 17.79 4.91
C PHE A 447 10.63 16.74 3.99
N THR A 448 9.84 16.03 3.17
CA THR A 448 10.32 14.99 2.25
C THR A 448 11.27 15.59 1.21
N SER A 449 11.01 16.84 0.81
CA SER A 449 11.95 17.68 0.08
C SER A 449 13.24 17.94 0.87
N ARG A 450 13.20 18.29 2.18
CA ARG A 450 14.40 18.46 3.01
C ARG A 450 15.22 17.17 3.15
N VAL A 451 14.58 16.01 3.28
CA VAL A 451 15.27 14.71 3.37
C VAL A 451 15.85 14.32 2.01
N ARG A 452 15.10 14.51 0.92
CA ARG A 452 15.55 14.21 -0.45
C ARG A 452 16.66 15.16 -0.89
N GLU A 453 16.50 16.47 -0.70
CA GLU A 453 17.51 17.50 -0.98
C GLU A 453 18.72 17.38 -0.06
N GLY A 454 18.52 17.17 1.24
CA GLY A 454 19.60 16.89 2.20
C GLY A 454 20.27 15.53 1.97
N THR A 455 19.68 14.65 1.16
CA THR A 455 20.36 13.45 0.64
C THR A 455 21.10 13.77 -0.64
N ILE A 456 20.46 14.39 -1.64
CA ILE A 456 21.07 14.77 -2.93
C ILE A 456 22.29 15.69 -2.76
N ARG A 457 22.19 16.74 -1.93
CA ARG A 457 23.30 17.64 -1.57
C ARG A 457 24.43 16.94 -0.79
N SER A 458 24.24 15.68 -0.37
CA SER A 458 25.24 14.86 0.34
C SER A 458 25.76 13.68 -0.51
N ILE A 459 25.39 13.57 -1.79
CA ILE A 459 25.85 12.49 -2.69
C ILE A 459 27.27 12.71 -3.21
N GLU A 460 27.83 13.92 -3.09
CA GLU A 460 29.06 14.34 -3.78
C GLU A 460 30.30 13.45 -3.53
N ASP A 461 30.36 12.70 -2.42
CA ASP A 461 31.48 11.80 -2.10
C ASP A 461 31.11 10.34 -1.73
N MET A 462 29.82 9.95 -1.66
CA MET A 462 29.41 8.57 -1.35
C MET A 462 28.08 8.11 -1.98
N SER A 463 27.98 6.82 -2.29
CA SER A 463 26.75 6.18 -2.79
C SER A 463 25.69 6.02 -1.69
N ILE A 464 24.64 6.83 -1.73
CA ILE A 464 23.48 6.73 -0.82
C ILE A 464 22.26 6.21 -1.59
N THR A 465 21.69 5.08 -1.15
CA THR A 465 20.39 4.61 -1.65
C THR A 465 19.26 5.27 -0.87
N PHE A 466 18.59 6.26 -1.46
CA PHE A 466 17.35 6.82 -0.92
C PHE A 466 16.14 6.04 -1.45
N VAL A 467 15.31 5.50 -0.55
CA VAL A 467 14.05 4.83 -0.91
C VAL A 467 12.90 5.44 -0.12
N GLU A 468 11.81 5.75 -0.81
CA GLU A 468 10.64 6.42 -0.25
C GLU A 468 9.44 5.47 -0.27
N THR A 469 8.91 5.15 0.91
CA THR A 469 7.69 4.36 1.07
C THR A 469 6.50 5.28 1.32
N GLU A 470 5.73 5.58 0.28
CA GLU A 470 4.49 6.35 0.45
C GLU A 470 3.42 5.52 1.19
N TYR A 471 3.14 5.87 2.45
CA TYR A 471 1.90 5.51 3.12
C TYR A 471 0.95 6.71 3.09
N ARG A 472 -0.03 6.68 2.18
CA ARG A 472 -1.10 7.68 2.09
C ARG A 472 -2.45 7.04 2.46
N PRO A 473 -2.94 7.16 3.70
CA PRO A 473 -4.34 6.85 3.97
C PRO A 473 -5.22 7.77 3.11
N ALA A 474 -6.26 7.22 2.51
CA ALA A 474 -6.99 7.90 1.44
C ALA A 474 -7.62 9.24 1.88
N GLY A 475 -7.21 10.33 1.25
CA GLY A 475 -7.95 11.59 1.20
C GLY A 475 -8.12 12.34 2.51
N ILE A 476 -7.06 12.96 3.02
CA ILE A 476 -7.20 14.16 3.87
C ILE A 476 -6.78 15.36 3.02
N GLU A 477 -7.75 16.17 2.59
CA GLU A 477 -7.46 17.58 2.32
C GLU A 477 -7.08 18.21 3.65
N THR A 478 -5.79 18.52 3.83
CA THR A 478 -5.31 19.25 4.99
C THR A 478 -5.84 20.67 4.90
N VAL A 479 -7.01 20.93 5.48
CA VAL A 479 -7.46 22.30 5.75
C VAL A 479 -6.38 22.95 6.60
N PRO A 480 -5.70 24.01 6.12
CA PRO A 480 -4.66 24.65 6.90
C PRO A 480 -5.31 25.33 8.10
N ILE A 481 -5.12 24.75 9.30
CA ILE A 481 -5.49 25.41 10.55
C ILE A 481 -4.58 26.61 10.68
N ASN A 482 -5.10 27.75 10.26
CA ASN A 482 -4.41 29.03 10.21
C ASN A 482 -3.75 29.32 11.57
N GLU A 483 -2.43 29.57 11.61
CA GLU A 483 -1.65 29.68 12.86
C GLU A 483 -2.22 30.74 13.82
N ALA A 484 -2.89 31.74 13.26
CA ALA A 484 -3.70 32.72 13.99
C ALA A 484 -4.68 32.08 14.98
N PHE A 485 -5.37 31.00 14.62
CA PHE A 485 -6.36 30.33 15.48
C PHE A 485 -5.72 29.60 16.67
N GLY A 486 -4.51 29.05 16.47
CA GLY A 486 -3.71 28.48 17.57
C GLY A 486 -3.26 29.57 18.57
N HIS A 487 -2.85 30.74 18.06
CA HIS A 487 -2.53 31.89 18.91
C HIS A 487 -3.76 32.50 19.61
N GLU A 488 -4.92 32.52 18.95
CA GLU A 488 -6.21 32.94 19.53
C GLU A 488 -6.58 32.03 20.71
N LEU A 489 -6.55 30.70 20.51
CA LEU A 489 -6.80 29.71 21.56
C LEU A 489 -5.80 29.81 22.72
N LEU A 490 -4.51 30.06 22.45
CA LEU A 490 -3.51 30.28 23.51
C LEU A 490 -3.77 31.58 24.30
N ARG A 491 -4.18 32.67 23.64
CA ARG A 491 -4.58 33.93 24.29
C ARG A 491 -5.86 33.76 25.11
N GLU A 492 -6.84 33.05 24.58
CA GLU A 492 -8.08 32.75 25.29
C GLU A 492 -7.82 31.85 26.51
N ARG A 493 -6.94 30.85 26.37
CA ARG A 493 -6.50 29.98 27.48
C ARG A 493 -5.69 30.75 28.53
N GLN A 494 -4.93 31.77 28.15
CA GLN A 494 -4.28 32.68 29.11
C GLN A 494 -5.28 33.64 29.79
N ARG A 495 -6.28 34.16 29.07
CA ARG A 495 -7.40 34.92 29.67
C ARG A 495 -8.16 34.06 30.67
N ARG A 496 -8.59 32.86 30.27
CA ARG A 496 -9.25 31.88 31.15
C ARG A 496 -8.37 31.52 32.36
N LYS A 497 -7.06 31.29 32.20
CA LYS A 497 -6.14 31.09 33.35
C LYS A 497 -6.01 32.30 34.28
N ARG A 498 -6.11 33.54 33.77
CA ARG A 498 -6.15 34.74 34.62
C ARG A 498 -7.46 34.83 35.39
N THR A 499 -8.60 34.69 34.71
CA THR A 499 -9.93 34.67 35.33
C THR A 499 -10.08 33.54 36.35
N GLN A 500 -9.52 32.37 36.04
CA GLN A 500 -9.52 31.19 36.92
C GLN A 500 -8.55 31.34 38.10
N ARG A 501 -7.45 32.10 37.99
CA ARG A 501 -6.65 32.49 39.17
C ARG A 501 -7.40 33.43 40.09
N THR A 502 -8.04 34.48 39.56
CA THR A 502 -8.87 35.37 40.39
C THR A 502 -10.10 34.65 40.97
N SER A 503 -10.65 33.67 40.26
CA SER A 503 -11.68 32.76 40.81
C SER A 503 -11.09 31.92 41.93
N GLN A 504 -9.96 31.25 41.71
CA GLN A 504 -9.30 30.40 42.71
C GLN A 504 -8.86 31.17 43.96
N ASP A 505 -8.35 32.40 43.85
CA ASP A 505 -8.01 33.22 45.03
C ASP A 505 -9.27 33.64 45.84
N THR A 506 -10.44 33.67 45.19
CA THR A 506 -11.74 33.93 45.83
C THR A 506 -12.39 32.64 46.37
N GLU A 507 -12.26 31.52 45.65
CA GLU A 507 -12.70 30.18 46.06
C GLU A 507 -11.87 29.65 47.22
N MET A 508 -10.55 29.86 47.24
CA MET A 508 -9.65 29.38 48.30
C MET A 508 -9.92 30.08 49.65
N ARG A 509 -10.52 31.28 49.63
CA ARG A 509 -11.10 31.93 50.82
C ARG A 509 -12.40 31.28 51.30
N ASN A 510 -13.23 30.79 50.38
CA ASN A 510 -14.52 30.16 50.68
C ASN A 510 -14.45 28.63 50.90
N LEU A 511 -13.35 27.97 50.48
CA LEU A 511 -13.14 26.53 50.58
C LEU A 511 -12.67 26.08 51.98
N THR A 512 -12.18 27.00 52.81
CA THR A 512 -11.92 26.72 54.23
C THR A 512 -13.20 26.42 55.03
N ASP A 513 -14.37 26.85 54.55
CA ASP A 513 -15.65 26.75 55.28
C ASP A 513 -16.51 25.53 54.91
N ARG A 514 -16.09 24.69 53.94
CA ARG A 514 -16.94 23.59 53.42
C ARG A 514 -16.23 22.25 53.22
N VAL A 515 -15.86 21.65 54.35
CA VAL A 515 -15.63 20.20 54.46
C VAL A 515 -16.96 19.44 54.26
N SER A 516 -17.15 18.70 53.15
CA SER A 516 -17.98 17.47 53.09
C SER A 516 -18.17 16.85 51.69
N TYR A 517 -17.92 15.53 51.61
CA TYR A 517 -18.54 14.51 50.72
C TYR A 517 -18.26 14.41 49.18
N ALA A 518 -17.77 13.21 48.81
CA ALA A 518 -18.21 12.32 47.70
C ALA A 518 -17.78 12.51 46.22
N SER A 519 -16.79 11.69 45.81
CA SER A 519 -16.94 10.49 44.95
C SER A 519 -17.33 10.54 43.45
N ALA A 520 -16.42 9.95 42.64
CA ALA A 520 -16.60 9.17 41.39
C ALA A 520 -16.96 9.86 40.06
N TYR A 521 -16.15 9.60 39.01
CA TYR A 521 -16.48 8.64 37.92
C TYR A 521 -15.21 8.26 37.12
N SER A 522 -15.24 7.11 36.45
CA SER A 522 -14.16 6.54 35.62
C SER A 522 -14.79 5.89 34.38
N GLU A 523 -14.14 5.98 33.21
CA GLU A 523 -14.54 5.26 31.99
C GLU A 523 -13.33 4.51 31.37
N GLU A 524 -13.60 3.31 30.88
CA GLU A 524 -12.62 2.36 30.34
C GLU A 524 -12.51 2.44 28.80
N PHE A 525 -11.36 2.03 28.26
CA PHE A 525 -11.19 1.73 26.83
C PHE A 525 -10.76 0.27 26.65
N SER A 526 -11.34 -0.41 25.66
CA SER A 526 -11.10 -1.83 25.39
C SER A 526 -10.18 -2.04 24.18
N THR A 527 -9.27 -3.01 24.30
CA THR A 527 -8.41 -3.48 23.21
C THR A 527 -8.92 -4.81 22.67
N VAL A 528 -8.99 -4.95 21.35
CA VAL A 528 -9.37 -6.21 20.68
C VAL A 528 -8.13 -6.80 20.03
N ARG A 529 -7.66 -7.94 20.55
CA ARG A 529 -6.75 -8.83 19.80
C ARG A 529 -7.58 -9.67 18.83
N LEU A 530 -7.14 -9.75 17.58
CA LEU A 530 -7.65 -10.63 16.54
C LEU A 530 -6.75 -11.85 16.39
#